data_AF-A0A537SXH7-F1
#
_entry.id   AF-A0A537SXH7-F1
#
_cell.length_a   1.000
_cell.length_b   1.000
_cell.length_c   1.000
_cell.angle_alpha   90.00
_cell.angle_beta   90.00
_cell.angle_gamma   90.00
#
_symmetry.space_group_name_H-M   'P 1'
#
loop_
_entity.id
_entity.type
_entity.pdbx_description
1 polymer ?
#
loop_
_entity_poly.entity_id
_entity_poly.type
_entity_poly.pdbx_seq_one_letter_code
_entity_poly.pdbx_strand_id
1 'polypeptide(L)' 'MMNFKKGLAALAGIVAVGALASPSYAQGSGVRISAQRAQALHECSVRAARYPQYLWGNQEIYTYRACMAEHGQPE' A
#
# COMPACT_ATOMS: atom_id res chain seq x y z
N MET A 1 -3.26 45.26 -24.77
CA MET A 1 -2.04 45.49 -23.98
C MET A 1 -2.39 45.25 -22.51
N MET A 2 -2.24 44.02 -22.01
CA MET A 2 -2.50 43.70 -20.60
C MET A 2 -1.18 43.35 -19.89
N ASN A 3 -0.89 44.10 -18.83
CA ASN A 3 0.39 44.12 -18.11
C ASN A 3 0.58 42.87 -17.23
N PHE A 4 1.42 41.94 -17.69
CA PHE A 4 1.74 40.64 -17.07
C PHE A 4 2.55 40.69 -15.75
N LYS A 5 2.82 41.87 -15.18
CA LYS A 5 3.85 42.03 -14.12
C LYS A 5 3.35 41.87 -12.68
N LYS A 6 2.04 41.64 -12.45
CA LYS A 6 1.48 41.59 -11.08
C LYS A 6 1.14 40.19 -10.57
N GLY A 7 1.32 39.14 -11.37
CA GLY A 7 0.83 37.78 -11.05
C GLY A 7 1.81 36.80 -10.42
N LEU A 8 3.04 37.22 -10.10
CA LEU A 8 4.12 36.29 -9.68
C LEU A 8 4.39 36.23 -8.18
N ALA A 9 3.87 37.16 -7.38
CA ALA A 9 4.16 37.21 -5.94
C ALA A 9 3.26 36.32 -5.07
N ALA A 10 2.21 35.71 -5.63
CA ALA A 10 1.19 35.00 -4.87
C ALA A 10 1.31 33.46 -4.87
N LEU A 11 2.38 32.89 -5.43
CA LEU A 11 2.57 31.43 -5.50
C LEU A 11 3.58 30.86 -4.49
N ALA A 12 4.35 31.69 -3.79
CA ALA A 12 5.36 31.23 -2.83
C ALA A 12 4.79 30.88 -1.44
N GLY A 13 3.57 31.33 -1.10
CA GLY A 13 3.00 31.19 0.24
C GLY A 13 2.22 29.89 0.50
N ILE A 14 1.85 29.13 -0.53
CA ILE A 14 0.87 28.02 -0.40
C ILE A 14 1.56 26.65 -0.19
N VAL A 15 2.84 26.51 -0.52
CA VAL A 15 3.55 25.20 -0.47
C VAL A 15 3.98 24.81 0.96
N ALA A 16 4.10 25.75 1.89
CA ALA A 16 4.62 25.47 3.23
C ALA A 16 3.59 24.87 4.21
N VAL A 17 2.28 24.97 3.94
CA VAL A 17 1.23 24.57 4.90
C VAL A 17 0.52 23.25 4.50
N GLY A 18 0.77 22.71 3.30
CA GLY A 18 0.29 21.37 2.91
C GLY A 18 1.21 20.23 3.34
N ALA A 19 2.49 20.52 3.57
CA ALA A 19 3.52 19.53 3.90
C ALA A 19 3.41 18.94 5.33
N LEU A 20 2.45 19.38 6.14
CA LEU A 20 2.22 18.85 7.50
C LEU A 20 0.88 18.11 7.65
N ALA A 21 0.00 18.19 6.64
CA ALA A 21 -1.32 17.56 6.66
C ALA A 21 -1.53 16.44 5.63
N SER A 22 -0.54 16.04 4.82
CA SER A 22 -0.66 14.78 4.08
C SER A 22 -0.61 13.62 5.08
N PRO A 23 -1.61 12.74 5.13
CA PRO A 23 -1.56 11.53 5.95
C PRO A 23 -0.37 10.61 5.58
N SER A 24 0.32 10.89 4.47
CA SER A 24 1.53 10.20 4.02
C SER A 24 2.69 10.22 5.02
N TYR A 25 2.83 11.24 5.88
CA TYR A 25 3.88 11.22 6.92
C TYR A 25 3.52 10.37 8.13
N ALA A 26 2.22 10.11 8.34
CA ALA A 26 1.74 9.16 9.34
C ALA A 26 1.90 7.69 8.88
N GLN A 27 2.28 7.45 7.62
CA GLN A 27 2.77 6.14 7.16
C GLN A 27 4.23 5.86 7.62
N GLY A 28 4.74 6.63 8.59
CA GLY A 28 6.06 6.51 9.21
C GLY A 28 6.29 5.27 10.10
N SER A 29 5.48 4.23 9.95
CA SER A 29 5.82 2.88 10.38
C SER A 29 5.11 1.91 9.46
N GLY A 30 5.82 1.32 8.51
CA GLY A 30 5.31 0.15 7.80
C GLY A 30 4.74 -0.83 8.82
N VAL A 31 3.57 -1.39 8.53
CA VAL A 31 2.89 -2.33 9.44
C VAL A 31 3.92 -3.35 9.91
N ARG A 32 4.32 -3.27 11.19
CA ARG A 32 5.36 -4.14 11.73
C ARG A 32 4.75 -5.50 11.99
N ILE A 33 4.86 -6.37 10.99
CA ILE A 33 4.49 -7.77 11.10
C ILE A 33 5.66 -8.58 11.68
N SER A 34 5.35 -9.68 12.37
CA SER A 34 6.38 -10.62 12.84
C SER A 34 7.10 -11.27 11.65
N ALA A 35 8.35 -11.69 11.85
CA ALA A 35 9.10 -12.42 10.83
C ALA A 35 8.37 -13.70 10.39
N GLN A 36 7.74 -14.41 11.33
CA GLN A 36 6.91 -15.58 11.03
C GLN A 36 5.74 -15.22 10.11
N ARG A 37 5.03 -14.12 10.38
CA ARG A 37 3.95 -13.66 9.51
C ARG A 37 4.48 -13.28 8.13
N ALA A 38 5.61 -12.58 8.05
CA ALA A 38 6.21 -12.21 6.77
C ALA A 38 6.58 -13.42 5.91
N GLN A 39 7.12 -14.47 6.53
CA GLN A 39 7.43 -15.74 5.85
C GLN A 39 6.17 -16.46 5.38
N ALA A 40 5.15 -16.59 6.25
CA ALA A 40 3.88 -17.21 5.88
C ALA A 40 3.21 -16.46 4.71
N LEU A 41 3.17 -15.13 4.75
CA LEU A 41 2.66 -14.31 3.65
C LEU A 41 3.38 -14.62 2.34
N HIS A 42 4.72 -14.65 2.34
CA HIS A 42 5.49 -14.94 1.14
C HIS A 42 5.21 -16.34 0.59
N GLU A 43 5.26 -17.37 1.43
CA GLU A 43 5.00 -18.75 1.02
C GLU A 43 3.58 -18.92 0.47
N CYS A 44 2.58 -18.39 1.18
CA CYS A 44 1.19 -18.51 0.78
C CYS A 44 0.88 -17.72 -0.50
N SER A 45 1.50 -16.55 -0.71
CA SER A 45 1.40 -15.83 -1.98
C SER A 45 2.02 -16.61 -3.14
N VAL A 46 3.19 -17.22 -2.96
CA VAL A 46 3.83 -18.04 -4.01
C VAL A 46 2.97 -19.27 -4.34
N ARG A 47 2.38 -19.92 -3.33
CA ARG A 47 1.47 -21.05 -3.52
C ARG A 47 0.21 -20.65 -4.30
N ALA A 48 -0.38 -19.51 -3.95
CA ALA A 48 -1.59 -18.99 -4.59
C ALA A 48 -1.34 -18.51 -6.03
N ALA A 49 -0.15 -18.00 -6.34
CA ALA A 49 0.22 -17.50 -7.67
C ALA A 49 0.10 -18.54 -8.81
N ARG A 50 -0.03 -19.83 -8.49
CA ARG A 50 -0.38 -20.88 -9.46
C ARG A 50 -1.77 -20.68 -10.08
N TYR A 51 -2.66 -20.00 -9.37
CA TYR A 51 -4.03 -19.72 -9.77
C TYR A 51 -4.15 -18.23 -10.09
N PRO A 52 -3.90 -17.79 -11.33
CA PRO A 52 -3.95 -16.37 -11.65
C PRO A 52 -5.35 -15.78 -11.42
N GLN A 53 -5.43 -14.66 -10.69
CA GLN A 53 -6.67 -13.95 -10.34
C GLN A 53 -7.70 -13.89 -11.47
N TYR A 54 -7.29 -13.52 -12.69
CA TYR A 54 -8.21 -13.26 -13.81
C TYR A 54 -8.93 -14.52 -14.35
N LEU A 55 -8.44 -15.71 -13.99
CA LEU A 55 -9.05 -16.99 -14.36
C LEU A 55 -9.62 -17.72 -13.13
N TRP A 56 -8.91 -17.63 -11.99
CA TRP A 56 -9.11 -18.52 -10.85
C TRP A 56 -9.11 -17.76 -9.51
N GLY A 57 -9.56 -16.51 -9.47
CA GLY A 57 -9.42 -15.67 -8.27
C GLY A 57 -10.00 -16.25 -6.97
N ASN A 58 -11.12 -16.98 -7.06
CA ASN A 58 -11.65 -17.72 -5.92
C ASN A 58 -10.65 -18.79 -5.43
N GLN A 59 -10.08 -19.56 -6.35
CA GLN A 59 -9.11 -20.59 -6.02
C GLN A 59 -7.81 -19.98 -5.46
N GLU A 60 -7.34 -18.87 -6.03
CA GLU A 60 -6.20 -18.11 -5.51
C GLU A 60 -6.41 -17.74 -4.03
N ILE A 61 -7.55 -17.10 -3.74
CA ILE A 61 -7.88 -16.62 -2.40
C ILE A 61 -8.07 -17.81 -1.44
N TYR A 62 -8.81 -18.86 -1.82
CA TYR A 62 -8.98 -20.03 -0.96
C TYR A 62 -7.66 -20.74 -0.67
N THR A 63 -6.77 -20.86 -1.66
CA THR A 63 -5.45 -21.46 -1.47
C THR A 63 -4.58 -20.60 -0.54
N TYR A 64 -4.60 -19.27 -0.70
CA TYR A 64 -3.89 -18.36 0.19
C TYR A 64 -4.41 -18.45 1.64
N ARG A 65 -5.74 -18.40 1.83
CA ARG A 65 -6.40 -18.46 3.14
C ARG A 65 -6.14 -19.78 3.86
N ALA A 66 -6.26 -20.89 3.14
CA ALA A 66 -5.97 -22.21 3.69
C ALA A 66 -4.51 -22.29 4.16
N CYS A 67 -3.57 -21.82 3.33
CA CYS A 67 -2.16 -21.79 3.70
C CYS A 67 -1.90 -20.91 4.94
N MET A 68 -2.48 -19.71 5.02
CA MET A 68 -2.33 -18.85 6.19
C MET A 68 -2.87 -19.52 7.47
N ALA A 69 -3.99 -20.23 7.36
CA ALA A 69 -4.55 -21.01 8.45
C ALA A 69 -3.65 -22.18 8.88
N GLU A 70 -2.99 -22.87 7.95
CA GLU A 70 -1.97 -23.90 8.25
C GLU A 70 -0.78 -23.32 9.03
N HIS A 71 -0.39 -22.08 8.73
CA HIS A 71 0.65 -21.33 9.46
C HIS A 71 0.16 -20.73 10.78
N GLY A 72 -1.13 -20.89 11.12
CA GLY A 72 -1.76 -20.29 12.30
C GLY A 72 -1.79 -18.75 12.25
N GLN A 73 -1.73 -18.17 11.05
CA GLN A 73 -1.71 -16.72 10.82
C GLN A 73 -3.07 -16.25 10.27
N PRO A 74 -3.54 -15.04 10.62
CA PRO A 74 -4.73 -14.47 10.01
C PRO A 74 -4.47 -14.11 8.55
N GLU A 75 -5.45 -14.33 7.67
CA GLU A 75 -5.38 -13.96 6.24
C GLU A 75 -5.12 -12.47 5.99
#